data_AF-F7NLW8-F1
#
_entry.id   AF-F7NLW8-F1
#
_cell.length_a   1.000
_cell.length_b   1.000
_cell.length_c   1.000
_cell.angle_alpha   90.00
_cell.angle_beta   90.00
_cell.angle_gamma   90.00
#
_symmetry.space_group_name_H-M   'P 1'
#
loop_
_entity.id
_entity.type
_entity.pdbx_description
1 polymer ?
#
loop_
_entity_poly.entity_id
_entity_poly.type
_entity_poly.pdbx_seq_one_letter_code
_entity_poly.pdbx_strand_id
1 'polypeptide(L)'
;MAMRTVTEQPTPLEETMTVNRAHYEALQAENAQLNQKVNWLMEQMRLARHKRFGSSSEKSQYDALNLFNEAEVTADHKRPEPDLTAVQTHYRRKTKESRDRL
;
A
#
# COMPACT_ATOMS: atom_id res chain seq x y z
N MET A 1 -71.14 -45.99 8.21
CA MET A 1 -69.91 -45.59 8.94
C MET A 1 -69.10 -44.70 8.02
N ALA A 2 -69.06 -43.40 8.26
CA ALA A 2 -68.22 -42.47 7.50
C ALA A 2 -67.53 -41.54 8.51
N MET A 3 -66.29 -41.87 8.86
CA MET A 3 -65.45 -40.96 9.63
C MET A 3 -64.92 -39.90 8.67
N ARG A 4 -65.48 -38.69 8.75
CA ARG A 4 -64.89 -37.51 8.11
C ARG A 4 -63.75 -37.03 9.00
N THR A 5 -62.53 -37.14 8.49
CA THR A 5 -61.34 -36.56 9.08
C THR A 5 -61.43 -35.04 8.97
N VAL A 6 -61.48 -34.37 10.12
CA VAL A 6 -61.42 -32.92 10.22
C VAL A 6 -60.01 -32.50 9.81
N THR A 7 -59.91 -31.79 8.69
CA THR A 7 -58.72 -31.06 8.28
C THR A 7 -58.50 -29.90 9.23
N GLU A 8 -57.55 -30.01 10.14
CA GLU A 8 -57.07 -28.88 10.94
C GLU A 8 -56.24 -27.97 10.03
N GLN A 9 -56.80 -26.80 9.72
CA GLN A 9 -56.03 -25.72 9.12
C GLN A 9 -55.08 -25.13 10.17
N PRO A 10 -53.81 -24.85 9.83
CA PRO A 10 -52.86 -24.26 10.75
C PRO A 10 -53.30 -22.84 11.15
N THR A 11 -53.09 -22.51 12.41
CA THR A 11 -53.55 -21.27 13.03
C THR A 11 -52.72 -20.04 12.59
N PRO A 12 -53.32 -18.85 12.41
CA PRO A 12 -52.67 -17.66 11.82
C PRO A 12 -51.44 -17.11 12.56
N LEU A 13 -51.21 -17.51 13.81
CA LEU A 13 -50.13 -16.99 14.65
C LEU A 13 -48.78 -17.67 14.36
N GLU A 14 -48.79 -18.94 13.96
CA GLU A 14 -47.54 -19.64 13.59
C GLU A 14 -47.01 -19.18 12.23
N GLU A 15 -47.92 -18.84 11.31
CA GLU A 15 -47.58 -18.35 9.97
C GLU A 15 -46.86 -16.98 10.04
N THR A 16 -47.29 -16.09 10.94
CA THR A 16 -46.62 -14.78 11.13
C THR A 16 -45.27 -14.87 11.84
N MET A 17 -45.08 -15.83 12.77
CA MET A 17 -43.79 -16.08 13.42
C MET A 17 -42.76 -16.74 12.49
N THR A 18 -43.22 -17.67 11.63
CA THR A 18 -42.36 -18.35 10.65
C THR A 18 -41.91 -17.42 9.53
N VAL A 19 -42.79 -16.55 9.02
CA VAL A 19 -42.42 -15.51 8.04
C VAL A 19 -41.36 -14.56 8.61
N ASN A 20 -41.48 -14.16 9.88
CA ASN A 20 -40.46 -13.34 10.54
C ASN A 20 -39.13 -14.07 10.66
N ARG A 21 -39.12 -15.33 11.11
CA ARG A 21 -37.88 -16.11 11.27
C ARG A 21 -37.16 -16.34 9.94
N ALA A 22 -37.87 -16.76 8.90
CA ALA A 22 -37.29 -16.96 7.58
C ALA A 22 -36.71 -15.65 7.01
N HIS A 23 -37.38 -14.53 7.24
CA HIS A 23 -36.86 -13.20 6.85
C HIS A 23 -35.58 -12.85 7.60
N TYR A 24 -35.51 -13.09 8.91
CA TYR A 24 -34.29 -12.86 9.70
C TYR A 24 -33.12 -13.74 9.22
N GLU A 25 -33.38 -15.01 8.94
CA GLU A 25 -32.36 -15.94 8.44
C GLU A 25 -31.86 -15.54 7.04
N ALA A 26 -32.77 -15.14 6.15
CA ALA A 26 -32.42 -14.60 4.83
C ALA A 26 -31.57 -13.33 4.93
N LEU A 27 -31.94 -12.40 5.82
CA LEU A 27 -31.20 -11.16 6.05
C LEU A 27 -29.81 -11.41 6.65
N GLN A 28 -29.66 -12.42 7.50
CA GLN A 28 -28.34 -12.83 8.01
C GLN A 28 -27.49 -13.45 6.90
N ALA A 29 -28.07 -14.28 6.06
CA ALA A 29 -27.36 -14.87 4.91
C ALA A 29 -26.89 -13.79 3.93
N GLU A 30 -27.73 -12.80 3.63
CA GLU A 30 -27.36 -11.67 2.78
C GLU A 30 -26.24 -10.84 3.40
N ASN A 31 -26.34 -10.50 4.69
CA ASN A 31 -25.27 -9.79 5.40
C ASN A 31 -23.95 -10.56 5.36
N ALA A 32 -23.99 -11.88 5.55
CA ALA A 32 -22.78 -12.71 5.47
C ALA A 32 -22.15 -12.66 4.08
N GLN A 33 -22.97 -12.76 3.02
CA GLN A 33 -22.51 -12.64 1.64
C GLN A 33 -21.93 -11.27 1.32
N LEU A 34 -22.60 -10.19 1.76
CA LEU A 34 -22.13 -8.82 1.56
C LEU A 34 -20.81 -8.58 2.29
N ASN A 35 -20.71 -9.00 3.55
CA ASN A 35 -19.47 -8.89 4.32
C ASN A 35 -18.32 -9.67 3.66
N GLN A 36 -18.58 -10.86 3.12
CA GLN A 36 -17.58 -11.62 2.37
C GLN A 36 -17.10 -10.85 1.12
N LYS A 37 -18.02 -10.25 0.36
CA LYS A 37 -17.67 -9.44 -0.83
C LYS A 37 -16.86 -8.21 -0.44
N VAL A 38 -17.24 -7.51 0.62
CA VAL A 38 -16.52 -6.33 1.13
C VAL A 38 -15.10 -6.72 1.52
N ASN A 39 -14.92 -7.79 2.29
CA ASN A 39 -13.59 -8.26 2.69
C ASN A 39 -12.73 -8.61 1.48
N TRP A 40 -13.30 -9.30 0.49
CA TRP A 40 -12.58 -9.63 -0.74
C TRP A 40 -12.15 -8.38 -1.52
N LEU A 41 -13.04 -7.41 -1.70
CA LEU A 41 -12.74 -6.14 -2.38
C LEU A 41 -11.67 -5.32 -1.64
N MET A 42 -11.75 -5.29 -0.31
CA MET A 42 -10.76 -4.61 0.52
C MET A 42 -9.36 -5.21 0.35
N GLU A 43 -9.25 -6.54 0.26
CA GLU A 43 -7.95 -7.17 -0.01
C GLU A 43 -7.46 -6.94 -1.43
N GLN A 44 -8.34 -6.95 -2.43
CA GLN A 44 -7.95 -6.55 -3.79
C GLN A 44 -7.42 -5.12 -3.83
N MET A 45 -8.08 -4.20 -3.11
CA MET A 45 -7.60 -2.82 -2.99
C MET A 45 -6.24 -2.72 -2.30
N ARG A 46 -6.03 -3.50 -1.22
CA ARG A 46 -4.74 -3.53 -0.50
C ARG A 46 -3.63 -4.02 -1.41
N LEU A 47 -3.88 -5.09 -2.15
CA LEU A 47 -2.93 -5.63 -3.14
C LEU A 47 -2.64 -4.64 -4.25
N ALA A 48 -3.65 -3.99 -4.82
CA ALA A 48 -3.48 -2.99 -5.87
C ALA A 48 -2.65 -1.80 -5.39
N ARG A 49 -2.89 -1.34 -4.16
CA ARG A 49 -2.12 -0.26 -3.53
C ARG A 49 -0.66 -0.66 -3.34
N HIS A 50 -0.40 -1.86 -2.82
CA HIS A 50 0.95 -2.38 -2.66
C HIS A 50 1.68 -2.55 -4.00
N LYS A 51 0.98 -2.93 -5.08
CA LYS A 51 1.58 -3.01 -6.41
C LYS A 51 1.93 -1.63 -6.98
N ARG A 52 1.09 -0.61 -6.75
CA ARG A 52 1.27 0.75 -7.31
C ARG A 52 2.18 1.66 -6.48
N PHE A 53 2.26 1.44 -5.18
CA PHE A 53 2.98 2.29 -4.23
C PHE A 53 3.84 1.49 -3.25
N GLY A 54 4.10 0.21 -3.53
CA GLY A 54 5.04 -0.58 -2.75
C GLY A 54 6.48 -0.29 -3.16
N SER A 55 7.42 -0.75 -2.34
CA SER A 55 8.87 -0.60 -2.58
C SER A 55 9.32 -1.16 -3.94
N SER A 56 8.62 -2.15 -4.49
CA SER A 56 8.90 -2.68 -5.83
C SER A 56 8.46 -1.75 -6.96
N SER A 57 7.49 -0.86 -6.72
CA SER A 57 7.01 0.13 -7.69
C SER A 57 7.87 1.39 -7.74
N GLU A 58 8.58 1.70 -6.66
CA GLU A 58 9.51 2.84 -6.58
C GLU A 58 10.83 2.56 -7.30
N LYS A 59 11.12 1.29 -7.61
CA LYS A 59 12.24 0.90 -8.45
C LYS A 59 11.99 1.40 -9.86
N SER A 60 12.57 2.55 -10.20
CA SER A 60 12.69 2.99 -11.59
C SER A 60 13.44 1.89 -12.36
N GLN A 61 12.78 1.28 -13.34
CA GLN A 61 13.45 0.41 -14.33
C GLN A 61 14.33 1.22 -15.29
N TYR A 62 14.21 2.54 -15.27
CA TYR A 62 15.06 3.43 -16.02
C TYR A 62 16.41 3.48 -15.31
N ASP A 63 17.46 3.07 -16.03
CA ASP A 63 18.82 3.41 -15.65
C ASP A 63 18.85 4.91 -15.36
N ALA A 64 19.12 5.27 -14.10
CA ALA A 64 19.34 6.66 -13.75
C ALA A 64 20.37 7.20 -14.75
N LEU A 65 20.01 8.27 -15.48
CA LEU A 65 20.91 8.88 -16.45
C LEU A 65 22.21 9.17 -15.73
N ASN A 66 23.29 8.52 -16.16
CA ASN A 66 24.57 8.55 -15.47
C ASN A 66 25.30 9.87 -15.80
N LEU A 67 24.64 10.99 -15.50
CA LEU A 67 24.96 12.34 -15.97
C LEU A 67 26.34 12.82 -15.49
N PHE A 68 26.81 12.30 -14.36
CA PHE A 68 28.07 12.72 -13.72
C PHE A 68 29.20 11.69 -13.86
N ASN A 69 28.97 10.55 -14.52
CA ASN A 69 29.98 9.48 -14.63
C ASN A 69 30.77 9.56 -15.95
N GLU A 70 30.79 10.71 -16.61
CA GLU A 70 31.54 10.91 -17.86
C GLU A 70 33.03 10.54 -17.71
N ALA A 71 33.65 10.94 -16.59
CA ALA A 71 35.05 10.63 -16.30
C ALA A 71 35.30 9.13 -16.10
N GLU A 72 34.36 8.40 -15.49
CA GLU A 72 34.48 6.95 -15.28
C GLU A 72 34.27 6.16 -16.58
N VAL A 73 33.33 6.59 -17.41
CA VAL A 73 33.05 5.97 -18.72
C VAL A 73 34.22 6.15 -19.69
N THR A 74 34.90 7.29 -19.61
CA THR A 74 36.04 7.62 -20.49
C THR A 74 37.40 7.25 -19.89
N ALA A 75 37.44 6.74 -18.66
CA ALA A 75 38.69 6.37 -17.99
C ALA A 75 39.34 5.15 -18.66
N ASP A 76 40.64 5.23 -18.88
CA ASP A 76 41.45 4.06 -19.22
C ASP A 76 41.92 3.35 -17.94
N HIS A 77 41.32 2.21 -17.63
CA HIS A 77 41.66 1.39 -16.45
C HIS A 77 43.06 0.75 -16.53
N LYS A 78 43.73 0.81 -17.68
CA LYS A 78 45.11 0.31 -17.81
C LYS A 78 46.15 1.38 -17.50
N ARG A 79 45.74 2.64 -17.36
CA ARG A 79 46.63 3.74 -17.02
C ARG A 79 46.99 3.70 -15.52
N PRO A 80 48.27 3.86 -15.14
CA PRO A 80 48.66 3.96 -13.74
C PRO A 80 48.09 5.23 -13.09
N GLU A 81 47.73 5.14 -11.81
CA GLU A 81 47.33 6.30 -11.01
C GLU A 81 48.47 7.33 -10.94
N PRO A 82 48.16 8.64 -10.95
CA PRO A 82 49.18 9.68 -10.82
C PRO A 82 49.76 9.73 -9.40
N ASP A 83 51.06 10.05 -9.29
CA ASP A 83 51.73 10.21 -8.02
C ASP A 83 51.17 11.39 -7.21
N LEU A 84 51.07 11.20 -5.89
CA LEU A 84 50.59 12.22 -4.96
C LEU A 84 51.63 13.34 -4.82
N THR A 85 51.26 14.55 -5.21
CA THR A 85 52.07 15.75 -4.98
C THR A 85 51.59 16.51 -3.75
N ALA A 86 52.52 16.92 -2.89
CA ALA A 86 52.19 17.80 -1.77
C ALA A 86 51.69 19.16 -2.28
N VAL A 87 50.44 19.49 -1.99
CA VAL A 87 49.86 20.81 -2.32
C VAL A 87 50.51 21.87 -1.42
N GLN A 88 50.93 22.98 -2.02
CA GLN A 88 51.52 24.09 -1.29
C GLN A 88 50.51 24.64 -0.27
N THR A 89 50.94 24.75 0.99
CA THR A 89 50.10 25.31 2.05
C THR A 89 49.90 26.80 1.81
N HIS A 90 48.66 27.27 1.97
CA HIS A 90 48.32 28.68 1.93
C HIS A 90 47.89 29.15 3.32
N TYR A 91 48.23 30.39 3.69
CA TYR A 91 47.76 31.01 4.92
C TYR A 91 46.71 32.08 4.61
N ARG A 92 45.53 31.98 5.23
CA ARG A 92 44.50 33.02 5.17
C ARG A 92 44.83 34.12 6.17
N ARG A 93 44.93 35.37 5.69
CA ARG A 93 45.06 36.53 6.57
C ARG A 93 43.87 36.60 7.52
N LYS A 94 44.11 36.65 8.84
CA LYS A 94 43.05 36.89 9.82
C LYS A 94 42.38 38.24 9.56
N THR A 95 41.05 38.22 9.43
CA THR A 95 40.24 39.44 9.43
C THR A 95 40.35 40.09 10.81
N LYS A 96 40.60 41.40 10.86
CA LYS A 96 40.56 42.13 12.14
C LYS A 96 39.11 42.13 12.62
N GLU A 97 38.87 41.61 13.81
CA GLU A 97 37.56 41.72 14.47
C GLU A 97 37.23 43.21 14.65
N SER A 98 36.24 43.71 13.92
CA SER A 98 35.62 44.99 14.22
C SER A 98 34.75 44.76 15.47
N ARG A 99 35.24 45.22 16.63
CA ARG A 99 34.37 45.36 17.80
C ARG A 99 33.38 46.48 17.48
N ASP A 100 32.18 46.07 17.07
CA ASP A 100 31.04 46.97 17.07
C ASP A 100 30.76 47.32 18.54
N ARG A 101 30.92 48.60 18.89
CA ARG A 101 30.62 49.09 20.23
C ARG A 101 29.21 49.68 20.17
N LEU A 102 28.27 48.99 20.80
CA LEU A 102 26.97 49.55 21.19
C LEU A 102 26.95 49.76 22.70
#